data_AF-A0A183I5U2-F1
#
_entry.id   AF-A0A183I5U2-F1
#
_cell.length_a   1.000
_cell.length_b   1.000
_cell.length_c   1.000
_cell.angle_alpha   90.00
_cell.angle_beta   90.00
_cell.angle_gamma   90.00
#
_symmetry.space_group_name_H-M   'P 1'
#
loop_
_entity.id
_entity.type
_entity.pdbx_description
1 polymer ?
#
loop_
_entity_poly.entity_id
_entity_poly.type
_entity_poly.pdbx_seq_one_letter_code
_entity_poly.pdbx_strand_id
1 'polypeptide(L)'
;MTTPSRRRLMRDFKKLQEDPPAGVSGAPTEDNILMWEAIIFGPQDTPFEDGTFKLTLEFTEEYPNKPPTVKFVSKMFHPNVYADGSICLDILQNRWSPTYDVAAILTSIQSLLDEPNPNSPANSLAAQLYQENRREYEKRVQQIVEQSWLNFGENEGEMEAKEDGDSDEEMDHDHDDPQMPSASGATRSNSGAASSSA
;
A
#
# COMPACT_ATOMS: atom_id res chain seq x y z
N MET A 1 12.57 -18.54 -20.21
CA MET A 1 11.96 -19.76 -19.61
C MET A 1 11.62 -19.45 -18.16
N THR A 2 10.40 -19.77 -17.70
CA THR A 2 9.98 -19.52 -16.32
C THR A 2 10.63 -20.55 -15.37
N THR A 3 11.41 -20.08 -14.41
CA THR A 3 12.10 -20.96 -13.45
C THR A 3 11.11 -21.62 -12.46
N PRO A 4 11.49 -22.72 -11.79
CA PRO A 4 10.67 -23.30 -10.71
C PRO A 4 10.35 -22.28 -9.60
N SER A 5 11.33 -21.44 -9.21
CA SER A 5 11.15 -20.37 -8.22
C SER A 5 10.08 -19.37 -8.66
N ARG A 6 10.16 -18.84 -9.89
CA ARG A 6 9.16 -17.91 -10.42
C ARG A 6 7.77 -18.52 -10.51
N ARG A 7 7.65 -19.80 -10.91
CA ARG A 7 6.36 -20.51 -10.91
C ARG A 7 5.79 -20.67 -9.49
N ARG A 8 6.65 -20.91 -8.50
CA ARG A 8 6.26 -20.96 -7.10
C ARG A 8 5.76 -19.59 -6.63
N LEU A 9 6.47 -18.51 -6.92
CA LEU A 9 6.08 -17.15 -6.52
C LEU A 9 4.75 -16.72 -7.14
N MET A 10 4.48 -17.06 -8.40
CA MET A 10 3.17 -16.79 -9.02
C MET A 10 2.03 -17.51 -8.30
N ARG A 11 2.27 -18.72 -7.79
CA ARG A 11 1.27 -19.45 -7.01
C ARG A 11 1.05 -18.81 -5.64
N ASP A 12 2.13 -18.40 -4.99
CA ASP A 12 2.05 -17.77 -3.67
C ASP A 12 1.36 -16.40 -3.78
N PHE A 13 1.60 -15.65 -4.86
CA PHE A 13 0.88 -14.42 -5.18
C PHE A 13 -0.61 -14.67 -5.40
N LYS A 14 -0.94 -15.65 -6.24
CA LYS A 14 -2.33 -16.04 -6.48
C LYS A 14 -3.05 -16.42 -5.18
N LYS A 15 -2.41 -17.21 -4.32
CA LYS A 15 -2.98 -17.61 -3.03
C LYS A 15 -3.21 -16.39 -2.13
N LEU A 16 -2.24 -15.46 -2.07
CA LEU A 16 -2.37 -14.24 -1.28
C LEU A 16 -3.49 -13.33 -1.79
N GLN A 17 -3.78 -13.32 -3.10
CA GLN A 17 -4.91 -12.57 -3.68
C GLN A 17 -6.26 -13.24 -3.44
N GLU A 18 -6.32 -14.58 -3.52
CA GLU A 18 -7.57 -15.35 -3.36
C GLU A 18 -8.03 -15.44 -1.90
N ASP A 19 -7.08 -15.53 -0.96
CA ASP A 19 -7.34 -15.67 0.48
C ASP A 19 -6.30 -14.86 1.29
N PRO A 20 -6.41 -13.51 1.30
CA PRO A 20 -5.48 -12.67 2.02
C PRO A 20 -5.67 -12.83 3.53
N PRO A 21 -4.61 -13.14 4.30
CA PRO A 21 -4.70 -13.18 5.75
C PRO A 21 -5.05 -11.79 6.31
N ALA A 22 -5.79 -11.76 7.42
CA ALA A 22 -6.23 -10.51 8.03
C ALA A 22 -5.05 -9.64 8.45
N GLY A 23 -5.08 -8.36 8.06
CA GLY A 23 -4.07 -7.39 8.48
C GLY A 23 -2.72 -7.50 7.78
N VAL A 24 -2.58 -8.32 6.72
CA VAL A 24 -1.36 -8.36 5.90
C VAL A 24 -1.69 -8.28 4.42
N SER A 25 -0.81 -7.68 3.63
CA SER A 25 -0.89 -7.66 2.17
C SER A 25 0.50 -7.69 1.55
N GLY A 26 0.60 -8.11 0.30
CA GLY A 26 1.86 -8.08 -0.42
C GLY A 26 1.72 -8.38 -1.90
N ALA A 27 2.64 -7.86 -2.70
CA ALA A 27 2.67 -8.03 -4.14
C ALA A 27 4.11 -7.97 -4.67
N PRO A 28 4.43 -8.65 -5.78
CA PRO A 28 5.67 -8.43 -6.50
C PRO A 28 5.73 -7.00 -7.04
N THR A 29 6.94 -6.45 -7.16
CA THR A 29 7.15 -5.19 -7.89
C THR A 29 6.89 -5.41 -9.39
N GLU A 30 6.56 -4.32 -10.10
CA GLU A 30 6.19 -4.37 -11.52
C GLU A 30 7.28 -5.01 -12.40
N ASP A 31 8.55 -4.70 -12.09
CA ASP A 31 9.69 -5.11 -12.91
C ASP A 31 10.26 -6.49 -12.54
N ASN A 32 10.06 -6.93 -11.30
CA ASN A 32 10.77 -8.09 -10.78
C ASN A 32 9.97 -8.91 -9.77
N ILE A 33 9.47 -10.07 -10.21
CA ILE A 33 8.78 -11.03 -9.34
C ILE A 33 9.60 -11.55 -8.15
N LEU A 34 10.93 -11.41 -8.18
CA LEU A 34 11.80 -11.77 -7.05
C LEU A 34 11.87 -10.67 -5.98
N MET A 35 11.30 -9.49 -6.23
CA MET A 35 11.21 -8.39 -5.28
C MET A 35 9.75 -8.13 -4.98
N TRP A 36 9.39 -8.10 -3.70
CA TRP A 36 8.03 -7.85 -3.27
C TRP A 36 8.00 -6.72 -2.26
N GLU A 37 6.90 -6.00 -2.30
CA GLU A 37 6.50 -5.06 -1.26
C GLU A 37 5.32 -5.65 -0.50
N ALA A 38 5.32 -5.44 0.81
CA ALA A 38 4.28 -5.92 1.69
C ALA A 38 3.93 -4.87 2.74
N ILE A 39 2.70 -4.97 3.25
CA ILE A 39 2.21 -4.14 4.35
C ILE A 39 1.71 -5.08 5.44
N ILE A 40 2.08 -4.78 6.68
CA ILE A 40 1.52 -5.40 7.88
C ILE A 40 0.86 -4.30 8.70
N PHE A 41 -0.43 -4.49 8.98
CA PHE A 41 -1.13 -3.69 9.97
C PHE A 41 -0.79 -4.20 11.37
N GLY A 42 -0.58 -3.27 12.28
CA GLY A 42 -0.38 -3.56 13.68
C GLY A 42 -1.53 -4.38 14.25
N PRO A 43 -1.26 -5.49 14.97
CA PRO A 43 -2.32 -6.30 15.57
C PRO A 43 -3.11 -5.50 16.60
N GLN A 44 -4.41 -5.80 16.72
CA GLN A 44 -5.29 -5.23 17.75
C GLN A 44 -4.80 -5.60 19.15
N ASP A 45 -5.10 -4.75 20.13
CA ASP A 45 -4.72 -4.95 21.53
C ASP A 45 -3.19 -4.99 21.76
N THR A 46 -2.41 -4.48 20.80
CA THR A 46 -0.95 -4.34 20.92
C THR A 46 -0.54 -2.87 20.86
N PRO A 47 0.66 -2.51 21.35
CA PRO A 47 1.17 -1.14 21.19
C PRO A 47 1.36 -0.72 19.73
N PHE A 48 1.35 -1.68 18.79
CA PHE A 48 1.49 -1.45 17.36
C PHE A 48 0.15 -1.18 16.65
N GLU A 49 -0.99 -1.33 17.34
CA GLU A 49 -2.33 -1.11 16.80
C GLU A 49 -2.44 0.22 16.03
N ASP A 50 -3.23 0.21 14.95
CA ASP A 50 -3.38 1.29 13.96
C ASP A 50 -2.10 1.64 13.16
N GLY A 51 -0.96 1.00 13.46
CA GLY A 51 0.27 1.12 12.68
C GLY A 51 0.16 0.45 11.31
N THR A 52 0.80 1.05 10.31
CA THR A 52 0.89 0.49 8.96
C THR A 52 2.35 0.35 8.54
N PHE A 53 2.89 -0.86 8.57
CA PHE A 53 4.32 -1.11 8.41
C PHE A 53 4.64 -1.68 7.03
N LYS A 54 5.50 -0.99 6.27
CA LYS A 54 5.98 -1.45 4.96
C LYS A 54 7.17 -2.38 5.11
N LEU A 55 7.21 -3.43 4.31
CA LEU A 55 8.29 -4.40 4.23
C LEU A 55 8.70 -4.65 2.79
N THR A 56 9.95 -5.06 2.60
CA THR A 56 10.42 -5.69 1.36
C THR A 56 10.75 -7.15 1.58
N LEU A 57 10.45 -7.97 0.59
CA LEU A 57 10.88 -9.37 0.52
C LEU A 57 11.71 -9.56 -0.75
N GLU A 58 12.94 -10.00 -0.58
CA GLU A 58 13.87 -10.32 -1.66
C GLU A 58 14.06 -11.83 -1.75
N PHE A 59 13.61 -12.39 -2.87
CA PHE A 59 13.72 -13.81 -3.20
C PHE A 59 14.92 -14.06 -4.10
N THR A 60 15.44 -15.29 -4.05
CA THR A 60 16.44 -15.77 -5.01
C THR A 60 15.85 -16.88 -5.87
N GLU A 61 16.58 -17.28 -6.92
CA GLU A 61 16.18 -18.43 -7.75
C GLU A 61 16.23 -19.78 -6.97
N GLU A 62 16.73 -19.78 -5.73
CA GLU A 62 16.71 -20.94 -4.83
C GLU A 62 15.39 -21.06 -4.03
N TYR A 63 14.49 -20.09 -4.12
CA TYR A 63 13.17 -20.17 -3.48
C TYR A 63 12.34 -21.33 -4.09
N PRO A 64 11.64 -22.16 -3.29
CA PRO A 64 11.44 -22.08 -1.83
C PRO A 64 12.43 -22.88 -0.99
N ASN A 65 13.51 -23.41 -1.57
CA ASN A 65 14.50 -24.18 -0.80
C ASN A 65 15.28 -23.30 0.18
N LYS A 66 15.50 -22.03 -0.18
CA LYS A 66 16.00 -20.99 0.73
C LYS A 66 14.92 -19.95 1.04
N PRO A 67 14.91 -19.38 2.26
CA PRO A 67 13.99 -18.30 2.62
C PRO A 67 14.30 -17.03 1.81
N PRO A 68 13.31 -16.14 1.63
CA PRO A 68 13.60 -14.77 1.22
C PRO A 68 14.31 -13.99 2.34
N THR A 69 15.01 -12.94 1.95
CA THR A 69 15.43 -11.89 2.90
C THR A 69 14.27 -10.93 3.09
N VAL A 70 13.89 -10.69 4.35
CA VAL A 70 12.76 -9.80 4.68
C VAL A 70 13.24 -8.66 5.57
N LYS A 71 12.84 -7.43 5.24
CA LYS A 71 13.18 -6.23 6.01
C LYS A 71 11.99 -5.30 6.12
N PHE A 72 11.85 -4.66 7.27
CA PHE A 72 11.00 -3.47 7.39
C PHE A 72 11.64 -2.29 6.66
N VAL A 73 10.83 -1.62 5.84
CA VAL A 73 11.15 -0.31 5.26
C VAL A 73 10.75 0.78 6.25
N SER A 74 9.59 0.61 6.91
CA SER A 74 9.19 1.47 8.01
C SER A 74 10.22 1.37 9.15
N LYS A 75 10.49 2.49 9.81
CA LYS A 75 11.27 2.48 11.06
C LYS A 75 10.55 1.62 12.09
N MET A 76 11.30 0.82 12.83
CA MET A 76 10.73 -0.09 13.84
C MET A 76 11.41 0.07 15.19
N PHE A 77 10.61 -0.04 16.26
CA PHE A 77 11.10 -0.19 17.62
C PHE A 77 10.54 -1.48 18.23
N HIS A 78 11.19 -2.60 17.93
CA HIS A 78 10.74 -3.94 18.32
C HIS A 78 11.91 -4.80 18.81
N PRO A 79 11.76 -5.62 19.87
CA PRO A 79 12.84 -6.47 20.40
C PRO A 79 13.54 -7.34 19.37
N ASN A 80 12.81 -7.86 18.37
CA ASN A 80 13.32 -8.76 17.34
C ASN A 80 13.57 -8.10 15.97
N VAL A 81 13.59 -6.78 15.88
CA VAL A 81 13.90 -6.04 14.64
C VAL A 81 15.17 -5.21 14.83
N TYR A 82 16.13 -5.37 13.92
CA TYR A 82 17.38 -4.59 13.90
C TYR A 82 17.15 -3.16 13.43
N ALA A 83 18.13 -2.28 13.66
CA ALA A 83 18.07 -0.89 13.24
C ALA A 83 17.99 -0.69 11.72
N ASP A 84 18.48 -1.66 10.92
CA ASP A 84 18.39 -1.67 9.45
C ASP A 84 17.07 -2.28 8.93
N GLY A 85 16.14 -2.62 9.82
CA GLY A 85 14.86 -3.24 9.50
C GLY A 85 14.91 -4.75 9.32
N SER A 86 16.09 -5.39 9.37
CA SER A 86 16.17 -6.86 9.32
C SER A 86 15.51 -7.51 10.54
N ILE A 87 14.95 -8.70 10.33
CA ILE A 87 14.09 -9.37 11.33
C ILE A 87 14.82 -10.62 11.86
N CYS A 88 14.89 -10.74 13.18
CA CYS A 88 15.35 -11.96 13.84
C CYS A 88 14.15 -12.89 14.09
N LEU A 89 13.85 -13.74 13.11
CA LEU A 89 12.76 -14.73 13.16
C LEU A 89 13.29 -16.08 12.68
N ASP A 90 13.09 -17.14 13.48
CA ASP A 90 13.70 -18.45 13.26
C ASP A 90 13.25 -19.13 11.96
N ILE A 91 11.98 -18.94 11.56
CA ILE A 91 11.47 -19.46 10.29
C ILE A 91 12.17 -18.84 9.08
N LEU A 92 12.73 -17.63 9.20
CA LEU A 92 13.52 -17.00 8.13
C LEU A 92 15.00 -17.40 8.17
N GLN A 93 15.37 -18.29 9.11
CA GLN A 93 16.75 -18.70 9.36
C GLN A 93 16.84 -20.23 9.41
N ASN A 94 17.15 -20.79 10.57
CA ASN A 94 17.44 -22.19 10.78
C ASN A 94 16.19 -23.08 10.84
N ARG A 95 14.98 -22.51 10.99
CA ARG A 95 13.71 -23.24 10.96
C ARG A 95 12.92 -23.03 9.66
N TRP A 96 13.57 -22.52 8.62
CA TRP A 96 12.94 -22.42 7.30
C TRP A 96 12.50 -23.79 6.78
N SER A 97 11.32 -23.82 6.19
CA SER A 97 10.78 -24.97 5.47
C SER A 97 10.24 -24.50 4.11
N PRO A 98 10.52 -25.23 3.00
CA PRO A 98 9.95 -24.93 1.67
C PRO A 98 8.42 -24.99 1.59
N THR A 99 7.76 -25.45 2.66
CA THR A 99 6.31 -25.44 2.82
C THR A 99 5.75 -24.06 3.14
N TYR A 100 6.55 -23.15 3.71
CA TYR A 100 6.12 -21.78 3.96
C TYR A 100 5.96 -21.03 2.64
N ASP A 101 4.87 -20.28 2.55
CA ASP A 101 4.58 -19.35 1.46
C ASP A 101 4.63 -17.90 1.97
N VAL A 102 4.41 -16.94 1.07
CA VAL A 102 4.45 -15.51 1.42
C VAL A 102 3.41 -15.16 2.50
N ALA A 103 2.21 -15.73 2.42
CA ALA A 103 1.17 -15.53 3.43
C ALA A 103 1.61 -15.99 4.83
N ALA A 104 2.20 -17.18 4.93
CA ALA A 104 2.70 -17.71 6.20
C ALA A 104 3.84 -16.85 6.78
N ILE A 105 4.73 -16.35 5.92
CA ILE A 105 5.82 -15.44 6.34
C ILE A 105 5.26 -14.15 6.94
N LEU A 106 4.37 -13.46 6.21
CA LEU A 106 3.79 -12.20 6.66
C LEU A 106 2.98 -12.36 7.94
N THR A 107 2.18 -13.43 8.02
CA THR A 107 1.40 -13.75 9.23
C THR A 107 2.33 -13.99 10.42
N SER A 108 3.44 -14.70 10.23
CA SER A 108 4.40 -14.96 11.32
C SER A 108 5.11 -13.68 11.78
N ILE A 109 5.38 -12.74 10.88
CA ILE A 109 5.93 -11.43 11.24
C ILE A 109 4.88 -10.58 11.98
N GLN A 110 3.61 -10.65 11.58
CA GLN A 110 2.53 -9.98 12.30
C GLN A 110 2.37 -10.54 13.72
N SER A 111 2.38 -11.87 13.89
CA SER A 111 2.36 -12.52 15.21
C SER A 111 3.56 -12.14 16.07
N LEU A 112 4.73 -11.89 15.45
CA LEU A 112 5.91 -11.43 16.18
C LEU A 112 5.72 -10.04 16.80
N LEU A 113 4.89 -9.17 16.21
CA LEU A 113 4.55 -7.86 16.78
C LEU A 113 3.67 -7.98 18.03
N ASP A 114 2.81 -8.99 18.08
CA ASP A 114 1.93 -9.30 19.21
C ASP A 114 2.70 -10.00 20.35
N GLU A 115 3.52 -11.01 19.99
CA GLU A 115 4.31 -11.79 20.94
C GLU A 115 5.82 -11.64 20.70
N PRO A 116 6.45 -10.53 21.15
CA PRO A 116 7.89 -10.36 21.05
C PRO A 116 8.65 -11.43 21.83
N ASN A 117 9.80 -11.88 21.30
CA ASN A 117 10.70 -12.81 21.97
C ASN A 117 11.91 -12.07 22.59
N PRO A 118 11.89 -11.75 23.90
CA PRO A 118 12.96 -10.98 24.52
C PRO A 118 14.22 -11.81 24.85
N ASN A 119 14.20 -13.14 24.67
CA ASN A 119 15.32 -14.02 25.03
C ASN A 119 16.48 -13.95 24.01
N SER A 120 16.22 -13.45 22.80
CA SER A 120 17.23 -13.29 21.75
C SER A 120 16.97 -11.99 20.99
N PRO A 121 17.24 -10.83 21.62
CA PRO A 121 16.85 -9.55 21.06
C PRO A 121 17.81 -9.11 19.96
N ALA A 122 17.23 -8.64 18.85
CA ALA A 122 17.92 -7.87 17.83
C ALA A 122 18.13 -6.41 18.27
N ASN A 123 17.21 -5.90 19.10
CA ASN A 123 17.26 -4.58 19.70
C ASN A 123 17.22 -4.70 21.23
N SER A 124 18.40 -4.68 21.85
CA SER A 124 18.55 -4.84 23.29
C SER A 124 17.82 -3.77 24.09
N LEU A 125 17.74 -2.54 23.57
CA LEU A 125 17.04 -1.44 24.24
C LEU A 125 15.52 -1.65 24.23
N ALA A 126 14.96 -2.07 23.10
CA ALA A 126 13.54 -2.41 23.01
C ALA A 126 13.20 -3.58 23.94
N ALA A 127 14.03 -4.62 23.99
CA ALA A 127 13.84 -5.75 24.88
C ALA A 127 13.92 -5.39 26.36
N GLN A 128 14.91 -4.57 26.75
CA GLN A 128 15.05 -4.09 28.12
C GLN A 128 13.81 -3.27 28.54
N LEU A 129 13.38 -2.30 27.73
CA LEU A 129 12.20 -1.50 28.03
C LEU A 129 10.93 -2.35 28.07
N TYR A 130 10.79 -3.33 27.17
CA TYR A 130 9.67 -4.27 27.17
C TYR A 130 9.54 -5.04 28.49
N GLN A 131 10.67 -5.42 29.10
CA GLN A 131 10.73 -6.18 30.35
C GLN A 131 10.67 -5.29 31.61
N GLU A 132 11.38 -4.16 31.61
CA GLU A 132 11.61 -3.35 32.82
C GLU A 132 10.74 -2.09 32.89
N ASN A 133 10.32 -1.53 31.75
CA ASN A 133 9.58 -0.27 31.70
C ASN A 133 8.59 -0.24 30.52
N ARG A 134 7.51 -1.03 30.68
CA ARG A 134 6.47 -1.19 29.66
C ARG A 134 5.89 0.13 29.16
N ARG A 135 5.70 1.11 30.06
CA ARG A 135 5.16 2.43 29.71
C ARG A 135 6.05 3.20 28.74
N GLU A 136 7.37 3.20 28.96
CA GLU A 136 8.32 3.87 28.06
C GLU A 136 8.46 3.10 26.74
N TYR A 137 8.40 1.77 26.78
CA TYR A 137 8.34 0.95 25.57
C TYR A 137 7.14 1.32 24.70
N GLU A 138 5.93 1.30 25.26
CA GLU A 138 4.68 1.65 24.57
C GLU A 138 4.73 3.06 23.99
N LYS A 139 5.21 4.04 24.76
CA LYS A 139 5.37 5.42 24.28
C LYS A 139 6.25 5.50 23.03
N ARG A 140 7.33 4.73 22.96
CA ARG A 140 8.21 4.70 21.78
C ARG A 140 7.58 3.96 20.61
N VAL A 141 6.84 2.88 20.87
CA VAL A 141 6.11 2.19 19.81
C VAL A 141 5.02 3.09 19.22
N GLN A 142 4.30 3.85 20.04
CA GLN A 142 3.31 4.82 19.56
C GLN A 142 3.92 5.86 18.61
N GLN A 143 5.13 6.35 18.90
CA GLN A 143 5.84 7.25 17.98
C GLN A 143 6.15 6.58 16.63
N ILE A 144 6.42 5.28 16.64
CA ILE A 144 6.65 4.51 15.42
C ILE A 144 5.34 4.28 14.65
N VAL A 145 4.23 4.02 15.35
CA VAL A 145 2.89 3.93 14.75
C VAL A 145 2.54 5.24 14.04
N GLU A 146 2.69 6.39 14.71
CA GLU A 146 2.42 7.71 14.12
C GLU A 146 3.33 7.98 12.89
N GLN A 147 4.61 7.64 12.98
CA GLN A 147 5.55 7.78 11.86
C GLN A 147 5.20 6.89 10.68
N SER A 148 4.55 5.75 10.93
CA SER A 148 4.19 4.80 9.88
C SER A 148 3.20 5.41 8.88
N TRP A 149 2.33 6.33 9.33
CA TRP A 149 1.33 6.99 8.50
C TRP A 149 1.92 8.00 7.52
N LEU A 150 3.03 8.66 7.89
CA LEU A 150 3.67 9.68 7.06
C LEU A 150 4.31 9.08 5.80
N ASN A 151 4.81 7.85 5.89
CA ASN A 151 5.50 7.18 4.79
C ASN A 151 4.56 6.68 3.67
N PHE A 152 3.23 6.87 3.81
CA PHE A 152 2.25 6.58 2.77
C PHE A 152 1.83 7.82 1.96
N GLY A 153 2.11 9.03 2.46
CA GLY A 153 1.68 10.28 1.81
C GLY A 153 2.59 10.80 0.70
N GLU A 154 3.79 10.24 0.50
CA GLU A 154 4.76 10.77 -0.47
C GLU A 154 4.64 10.19 -1.88
N ASN A 155 3.76 9.21 -2.12
CA ASN A 155 3.61 8.54 -3.43
C ASN A 155 2.26 8.77 -4.14
N GLU A 156 1.37 9.62 -3.60
CA GLU A 156 0.07 9.97 -4.21
C GLU A 156 0.08 11.35 -4.92
N GLY A 157 1.26 11.92 -5.17
CA GLY A 157 1.45 13.29 -5.65
C GLY A 157 1.48 13.50 -7.17
N GLU A 158 0.98 12.59 -8.00
CA GLU A 158 0.80 12.80 -9.45
C GLU A 158 -0.57 12.26 -9.92
N MET A 159 -1.65 12.65 -9.25
CA MET A 159 -2.96 12.72 -9.91
C MET A 159 -3.10 14.15 -10.44
N GLU A 160 -2.80 14.33 -11.73
CA GLU A 160 -3.04 15.59 -12.44
C GLU A 160 -4.51 15.99 -12.24
N ALA A 161 -4.72 17.05 -11.47
CA ALA A 161 -5.97 17.79 -11.47
C ALA A 161 -6.19 18.30 -12.90
N LYS A 162 -7.14 17.70 -13.61
CA LYS A 162 -7.74 18.34 -14.77
C LYS A 162 -8.49 19.57 -14.25
N GLU A 163 -7.91 20.75 -14.49
CA GLU A 163 -8.62 22.01 -14.35
C GLU A 163 -9.68 22.07 -15.46
N ASP A 164 -10.93 21.81 -15.08
CA ASP A 164 -12.09 22.29 -15.82
C ASP A 164 -12.21 23.80 -15.57
N GLY A 165 -11.67 24.60 -16.48
CA GLY A 165 -11.80 26.07 -16.51
C GLY A 165 -12.53 26.51 -17.77
N ASP A 166 -13.85 26.68 -17.66
CA ASP A 166 -14.72 27.31 -18.66
C ASP A 166 -14.70 28.85 -18.50
N SER A 167 -14.80 29.52 -19.65
CA SER A 167 -15.12 30.94 -19.93
C SER A 167 -14.31 32.08 -19.30
N ASP A 168 -13.70 32.95 -20.12
CA ASP A 168 -14.27 34.28 -20.40
C ASP A 168 -13.58 35.07 -21.53
N GLU A 169 -14.43 35.54 -22.43
CA GLU A 169 -14.46 36.80 -23.20
C GLU A 169 -13.15 37.57 -23.50
N GLU A 170 -12.83 37.69 -24.80
CA GLU A 170 -12.18 38.90 -25.33
C GLU A 170 -13.12 39.59 -26.33
N MET A 171 -13.61 40.77 -25.93
CA MET A 171 -14.28 41.75 -26.78
C MET A 171 -13.25 42.43 -27.68
N ASP A 172 -13.49 42.45 -28.99
CA ASP A 172 -12.84 43.41 -29.90
C ASP A 172 -13.91 44.21 -30.64
N HIS A 173 -13.81 45.54 -30.49
CA HIS A 173 -14.63 46.55 -31.12
C HIS A 173 -13.75 47.29 -32.12
N ASP A 174 -14.10 47.30 -33.42
CA ASP A 174 -14.37 48.54 -34.16
C ASP A 174 -14.66 48.34 -35.66
N HIS A 175 -15.82 48.88 -36.05
CA HIS A 175 -16.19 49.65 -37.27
C HIS A 175 -15.80 49.19 -38.70
N ASP A 176 -16.81 48.92 -39.54
CA ASP A 176 -17.23 49.81 -40.65
C ASP A 176 -18.59 49.37 -41.28
N ASP A 177 -19.50 50.33 -41.52
CA ASP A 177 -20.80 50.24 -42.25
C ASP A 177 -20.53 50.57 -43.77
N PRO A 178 -21.41 50.46 -44.82
CA PRO A 178 -22.88 50.37 -44.81
C PRO A 178 -23.66 49.56 -45.90
N GLN A 179 -24.95 49.32 -45.58
CA GLN A 179 -26.20 49.32 -46.41
C GLN A 179 -26.64 48.18 -47.40
N MET A 180 -27.72 47.47 -47.00
CA MET A 180 -29.07 47.20 -47.64
C MET A 180 -29.23 46.67 -49.11
N PRO A 181 -30.40 46.08 -49.56
CA PRO A 181 -31.59 45.47 -48.89
C PRO A 181 -32.19 44.18 -49.56
N SER A 182 -33.35 43.73 -49.04
CA SER A 182 -34.46 42.96 -49.69
C SER A 182 -34.34 41.41 -49.75
N ALA A 183 -35.36 40.55 -49.69
CA ALA A 183 -36.80 40.62 -49.40
C ALA A 183 -37.36 39.17 -49.25
N SER A 184 -38.53 39.07 -48.59
CA SER A 184 -39.62 38.11 -48.84
C SER A 184 -39.47 36.60 -48.56
N GLY A 185 -40.42 36.08 -47.78
CA GLY A 185 -40.72 34.64 -47.72
C GLY A 185 -41.63 34.23 -46.56
N ALA A 186 -42.87 34.70 -46.56
CA ALA A 186 -43.91 34.22 -45.64
C ALA A 186 -44.52 32.89 -46.13
N THR A 187 -44.79 31.96 -45.21
CA THR A 187 -46.00 31.09 -45.11
C THR A 187 -45.84 30.20 -43.86
N ARG A 188 -46.72 30.31 -42.84
CA ARG A 188 -47.94 29.49 -42.59
C ARG A 188 -47.63 27.98 -42.64
N SER A 189 -47.98 27.10 -41.69
CA SER A 189 -49.20 26.93 -40.87
C SER A 189 -48.96 25.68 -39.99
N ASN A 190 -49.21 25.69 -38.67
CA ASN A 190 -50.46 25.30 -37.97
C ASN A 190 -50.48 23.87 -37.39
N SER A 191 -50.98 23.80 -36.14
CA SER A 191 -51.66 22.69 -35.41
C SER A 191 -50.92 21.38 -35.12
N GLY A 192 -50.97 20.75 -33.93
CA GLY A 192 -51.68 20.96 -32.66
C GLY A 192 -50.88 20.27 -31.52
N ALA A 193 -50.93 20.68 -30.25
CA ALA A 193 -52.03 20.48 -29.28
C ALA A 193 -52.58 19.04 -29.29
N ALA A 194 -52.70 18.27 -28.20
CA ALA A 194 -52.47 18.49 -26.78
C ALA A 194 -52.60 17.13 -26.05
N SER A 195 -52.21 17.13 -24.75
CA SER A 195 -52.81 16.36 -23.63
C SER A 195 -52.75 14.82 -23.65
N SER A 196 -52.72 14.07 -22.56
CA SER A 196 -52.52 14.26 -21.11
C SER A 196 -52.53 12.84 -20.50
N SER A 197 -51.93 12.71 -19.33
CA SER A 197 -51.87 11.54 -18.44
C SER A 197 -53.20 10.82 -18.18
N ALA A 198 -53.14 9.49 -18.06
CA ALA A 198 -53.62 8.68 -16.92
C ALA A 198 -53.32 7.21 -17.17
#